data_AF-A0AA40VVS5-F1
#
_entry.id   AF-A0AA40VVS5-F1
#
_cell.length_a   1.000
_cell.length_b   1.000
_cell.length_c   1.000
_cell.angle_alpha   90.00
_cell.angle_beta   90.00
_cell.angle_gamma   90.00
#
_symmetry.space_group_name_H-M   'P 1'
#
loop_
_entity.id
_entity.type
_entity.pdbx_description
1 polymer ?
#
loop_
_entity_poly.entity_id
_entity_poly.type
_entity_poly.pdbx_seq_one_letter_code
_entity_poly.pdbx_strand_id
1 'polypeptide(L)'
;MDIDKLIQALQERGVINEIIDKRPGVPKLPAQLYVQLIIASLATRKDISACISTALETYLTQNTDKHLNEIKFQAAAVDKEVEQYLADAIASRLTGK
;
A
#
# COMPACT_ATOMS: atom_id res chain seq x y z
N MET A 1 -3.96 18.12 13.39
CA MET A 1 -2.63 18.38 12.82
C MET A 1 -2.81 18.60 11.33
N ASP A 2 -2.30 19.71 10.81
CA ASP A 2 -2.45 20.11 9.40
C ASP A 2 -1.25 19.55 8.61
N ILE A 3 -1.48 18.51 7.80
CA ILE A 3 -0.43 17.80 7.08
C ILE A 3 0.15 18.66 5.96
N ASP A 4 -0.65 19.53 5.34
CA ASP A 4 -0.21 20.39 4.25
C ASP A 4 0.74 21.47 4.76
N LYS A 5 0.45 22.05 5.94
CA LYS A 5 1.40 22.95 6.63
C LYS A 5 2.71 22.27 7.01
N LEU A 6 2.66 20.99 7.40
CA LEU A 6 3.87 20.22 7.72
C LEU A 6 4.69 19.93 6.46
N ILE A 7 4.05 19.59 5.34
CA ILE A 7 4.72 19.39 4.05
C ILE A 7 5.43 20.68 3.63
N GLN A 8 4.74 21.82 3.69
CA GLN A 8 5.32 23.12 3.34
C GLN A 8 6.54 23.46 4.22
N ALA A 9 6.44 23.27 5.54
CA ALA A 9 7.56 23.50 6.46
C ALA A 9 8.76 22.57 6.21
N LEU A 10 8.53 21.34 5.73
CA LEU A 10 9.59 20.40 5.37
C LEU A 10 10.23 20.71 4.01
N GLN A 11 9.45 21.25 3.06
CA GLN A 11 9.95 21.77 1.79
C GLN A 11 10.84 23.00 2.01
N GLU A 12 10.40 23.96 2.84
CA GLU A 12 11.18 25.16 3.19
C GLU A 12 12.51 24.81 3.88
N ARG A 13 12.57 23.69 4.60
CA ARG A 13 13.80 23.16 5.24
C ARG A 13 14.68 22.33 4.30
N GLY A 14 14.28 22.15 3.04
CA GLY A 14 15.03 21.36 2.05
C GLY A 14 15.03 19.85 2.31
N VAL A 15 14.14 19.35 3.17
CA VAL A 15 14.06 17.93 3.54
C VAL A 15 13.27 17.13 2.51
N ILE A 16 12.25 17.73 1.91
CA ILE A 16 11.39 17.13 0.87
C ILE A 16 11.52 17.99 -0.39
N ASN A 17 12.68 17.96 -1.05
CA ASN A 17 12.84 18.63 -2.36
C ASN A 17 12.45 17.72 -3.52
N GLU A 18 12.62 16.41 -3.38
CA GLU A 18 12.12 15.41 -4.33
C GLU A 18 11.75 14.18 -3.49
N ILE A 19 10.53 13.66 -3.64
CA ILE A 19 10.24 12.31 -3.14
C ILE A 19 11.06 11.38 -4.01
N ILE A 20 12.21 11.04 -3.44
CA ILE A 20 13.44 10.71 -4.13
C ILE A 20 13.17 9.63 -5.19
N ASP A 21 13.57 9.93 -6.43
CA ASP A 21 13.71 9.01 -7.56
C ASP A 21 14.78 7.94 -7.26
N LYS A 22 14.62 7.17 -6.17
CA LYS A 22 15.70 6.29 -5.69
C LYS A 22 15.96 5.11 -6.62
N ARG A 23 14.98 4.66 -7.41
CA ARG A 23 15.14 3.51 -8.32
C ARG A 23 14.20 3.55 -9.52
N PRO A 24 14.71 3.29 -10.74
CA PRO A 24 13.86 2.95 -11.89
C PRO A 24 12.92 1.79 -11.52
N GLY A 25 11.63 1.94 -11.80
CA GLY A 25 10.62 0.90 -11.55
C GLY A 25 9.94 0.93 -10.18
N VAL A 26 10.30 1.84 -9.27
CA VAL A 26 9.55 2.05 -8.02
C VAL A 26 8.55 3.21 -8.21
N PRO A 27 7.23 2.98 -8.05
CA PRO A 27 6.25 4.04 -8.20
C PRO A 27 6.49 5.16 -7.17
N LYS A 28 6.39 6.42 -7.62
CA LYS A 28 6.54 7.59 -6.74
C LYS A 28 5.45 7.56 -5.66
N LEU A 29 5.86 7.49 -4.41
CA LEU A 29 4.95 7.63 -3.27
C LEU A 29 4.43 9.08 -3.22
N PRO A 30 3.13 9.31 -3.02
CA PRO A 30 2.61 10.66 -2.79
C PRO A 30 3.26 11.31 -1.56
N ALA A 31 3.51 12.62 -1.61
CA ALA A 31 4.17 13.37 -0.52
C ALA A 31 3.50 13.15 0.83
N GLN A 32 2.17 13.21 0.80
CA GLN A 32 1.32 13.03 1.96
C GLN A 32 1.50 11.65 2.59
N LEU A 33 1.54 10.59 1.78
CA LEU A 33 1.72 9.22 2.26
C LEU A 33 3.13 9.03 2.83
N TYR A 34 4.15 9.60 2.20
CA TYR A 34 5.52 9.54 2.72
C TYR A 34 5.66 10.26 4.07
N VAL A 35 5.08 11.45 4.22
CA VAL A 35 5.06 12.18 5.51
C VAL A 35 4.30 11.41 6.58
N GLN A 36 3.15 10.82 6.25
CA GLN A 36 2.41 9.96 7.17
C GLN A 36 3.23 8.75 7.64
N LEU A 37 3.99 8.11 6.74
CA LEU A 37 4.89 7.01 7.08
C LEU A 37 6.04 7.46 7.98
N ILE A 38 6.61 8.64 7.77
CA ILE A 38 7.62 9.23 8.67
C ILE A 38 7.02 9.46 10.06
N ILE A 39 5.83 10.04 10.15
CA ILE A 39 5.13 10.27 11.42
C ILE A 39 4.88 8.94 12.14
N ALA A 40 4.39 7.93 11.43
CA ALA A 40 4.16 6.60 11.98
C ALA A 40 5.46 5.95 12.48
N SER A 41 6.55 6.08 11.71
CA SER A 41 7.88 5.61 12.10
C SER A 41 8.36 6.27 13.39
N LEU A 42 8.21 7.60 13.51
CA LEU A 42 8.56 8.35 14.71
C LEU A 42 7.71 7.96 15.92
N ALA A 43 6.39 7.82 15.73
CA ALA A 43 5.46 7.49 16.81
C ALA A 43 5.65 6.06 17.34
N THR A 44 5.93 5.11 16.44
CA THR A 44 6.08 3.69 16.77
C THR A 44 7.52 3.26 17.05
N ARG A 45 8.49 4.13 16.77
CA ARG A 45 9.93 3.84 16.80
C ARG A 45 10.33 2.63 15.95
N LYS A 46 9.61 2.41 14.85
CA LYS A 46 9.88 1.36 13.86
C LYS A 46 10.37 2.00 12.57
N ASP A 47 11.11 1.25 11.76
CA ASP A 47 11.43 1.70 10.41
C ASP A 47 10.16 1.78 9.51
N ILE A 48 10.26 2.51 8.40
CA ILE A 48 9.14 2.70 7.46
C ILE A 48 8.67 1.37 6.88
N SER A 49 9.57 0.43 6.60
CA SER A 49 9.22 -0.89 6.05
C SER A 49 8.35 -1.68 7.02
N ALA A 50 8.70 -1.71 8.30
CA ALA A 50 7.92 -2.33 9.35
C ALA A 50 6.55 -1.64 9.54
N CYS A 51 6.50 -0.31 9.41
CA CYS A 51 5.22 0.42 9.41
C CYS A 51 4.32 -0.01 8.24
N ILE A 52 4.88 -0.14 7.03
CA ILE A 52 4.14 -0.62 5.86
C ILE A 52 3.66 -2.05 6.05
N SER A 53 4.51 -2.97 6.50
CA SER A 53 4.13 -4.36 6.76
C SER A 53 3.00 -4.45 7.78
N THR A 54 3.11 -3.73 8.91
CA THR A 54 2.06 -3.69 9.93
C THR A 54 0.75 -3.12 9.37
N ALA A 55 0.82 -2.07 8.54
CA ALA A 55 -0.37 -1.48 7.93
C ALA A 55 -1.06 -2.46 6.96
N LEU A 56 -0.29 -3.17 6.14
CA LEU A 56 -0.80 -4.19 5.21
C LEU A 56 -1.42 -5.37 5.96
N GLU A 57 -0.74 -5.91 6.97
CA GLU A 57 -1.26 -7.00 7.80
C GLU A 57 -2.55 -6.60 8.51
N THR A 58 -2.60 -5.38 9.06
CA THR A 58 -3.79 -4.86 9.73
C THR A 58 -4.95 -4.71 8.75
N TYR A 59 -4.69 -4.13 7.57
CA TYR A 59 -5.69 -3.99 6.51
C TYR A 59 -6.26 -5.34 6.09
N LEU A 60 -5.38 -6.31 5.80
CA LEU A 60 -5.78 -7.66 5.41
C LEU A 60 -6.63 -8.30 6.52
N THR A 61 -6.13 -8.29 7.76
CA THR A 61 -6.82 -8.90 8.90
C THR A 61 -8.21 -8.32 9.10
N GLN A 62 -8.35 -7.00 9.06
CA GLN A 62 -9.63 -6.30 9.27
C GLN A 62 -10.63 -6.51 8.12
N ASN A 63 -10.16 -6.85 6.93
CA ASN A 63 -11.00 -6.98 5.74
C ASN A 63 -11.04 -8.41 5.18
N THR A 64 -10.47 -9.40 5.88
CA THR A 64 -10.35 -10.80 5.42
C THR A 64 -11.68 -11.36 4.91
N ASP A 65 -12.73 -11.27 5.73
CA ASP A 65 -14.04 -11.83 5.39
C ASP A 65 -14.70 -11.08 4.23
N LYS A 66 -14.55 -9.75 4.19
CA LYS A 66 -15.07 -8.91 3.11
C LYS A 66 -14.39 -9.27 1.78
N HIS A 67 -13.07 -9.36 1.76
CA HIS A 67 -12.32 -9.71 0.56
C HIS A 67 -12.61 -11.13 0.10
N LEU A 68 -12.74 -12.09 1.02
CA LEU A 68 -13.14 -13.45 0.68
C LEU A 68 -14.53 -13.48 0.03
N ASN A 69 -15.48 -12.70 0.54
CA ASN A 69 -16.82 -12.60 -0.04
C ASN A 69 -16.82 -11.92 -1.42
N GLU A 70 -16.02 -10.86 -1.61
CA GLU A 70 -15.83 -10.23 -2.91
C GLU A 70 -15.25 -11.22 -3.93
N ILE A 71 -14.24 -12.00 -3.53
CA ILE A 71 -13.62 -13.03 -4.38
C ILE A 71 -14.64 -14.12 -4.73
N LYS A 72 -15.42 -14.61 -3.74
CA LYS A 72 -16.50 -15.58 -3.97
C LYS A 72 -17.52 -15.08 -4.99
N PHE A 73 -17.92 -13.81 -4.88
CA PHE A 73 -18.85 -13.19 -5.82
C PHE A 73 -18.26 -13.13 -7.24
N GLN A 74 -16.99 -12.75 -7.37
CA GLN A 74 -16.31 -12.71 -8.66
C GLN A 74 -16.15 -14.09 -9.30
N ALA A 75 -15.82 -15.11 -8.50
CA ALA A 75 -15.71 -16.49 -8.96
C ALA A 75 -17.07 -17.01 -9.48
N ALA A 76 -18.15 -16.75 -8.72
CA ALA A 76 -19.51 -17.09 -9.14
C ALA A 76 -19.95 -16.35 -10.43
N ALA A 77 -19.52 -15.10 -10.61
CA ALA A 77 -19.84 -14.32 -11.82
C ALA A 77 -19.21 -14.88 -13.10
N VAL A 78 -18.17 -15.70 -12.99
CA VAL A 78 -17.52 -16.38 -14.12
C VAL A 78 -17.68 -17.91 -14.07
N ASP A 79 -18.62 -18.39 -13.24
CA ASP A 79 -18.95 -19.82 -13.06
C ASP A 79 -17.73 -20.71 -12.77
N LYS A 80 -16.86 -20.24 -11.86
CA LYS A 80 -15.68 -20.97 -11.40
C LYS A 80 -15.72 -21.23 -9.90
N GLU A 81 -15.11 -22.34 -9.50
CA GLU A 81 -14.69 -22.54 -8.11
C GLU A 81 -13.71 -21.45 -7.66
N VAL A 82 -13.77 -21.07 -6.39
CA VAL A 82 -13.00 -19.94 -5.83
C VAL A 82 -11.50 -20.16 -6.02
N GLU A 83 -11.02 -21.37 -5.78
CA GLU A 83 -9.62 -21.77 -5.90
C GLU A 83 -9.13 -21.68 -7.35
N GLN A 84 -9.97 -22.07 -8.32
CA GLN A 84 -9.64 -22.00 -9.74
C GLN A 84 -9.59 -20.54 -10.22
N TYR A 85 -10.57 -19.74 -9.80
CA TYR A 85 -10.58 -18.30 -10.07
C TYR A 85 -9.32 -17.61 -9.53
N LEU A 86 -8.94 -17.90 -8.28
CA LEU A 86 -7.73 -17.35 -7.67
C LEU A 86 -6.46 -17.82 -8.37
N ALA A 87 -6.35 -19.11 -8.70
CA ALA A 87 -5.20 -19.66 -9.41
C ALA A 87 -5.01 -18.96 -10.76
N ASP A 88 -6.08 -18.78 -11.54
CA ASP A 88 -6.05 -18.10 -12.83
C ASP A 88 -5.66 -16.62 -12.69
N ALA A 89 -6.21 -15.92 -11.70
CA ALA A 89 -5.90 -14.51 -11.44
C ALA A 89 -4.43 -14.32 -11.01
N ILE A 90 -3.90 -15.21 -10.16
CA ILE A 90 -2.49 -15.19 -9.74
C ILE A 90 -1.58 -15.52 -10.92
N ALA A 91 -1.90 -16.57 -11.67
CA ALA A 91 -1.13 -16.95 -12.85
C ALA A 91 -1.07 -15.81 -13.86
N SER A 92 -2.19 -15.15 -14.15
CA SER A 92 -2.25 -14.00 -15.07
C SER A 92 -1.39 -12.83 -14.60
N ARG A 93 -1.30 -12.60 -13.29
CA ARG A 93 -0.49 -11.52 -12.71
C ARG A 93 1.01 -11.82 -12.69
N LEU A 94 1.39 -13.08 -12.48
CA LEU A 94 2.80 -13.51 -12.46
C LEU A 94 3.37 -13.73 -13.86
N THR A 95 2.52 -14.10 -14.82
CA THR A 95 2.91 -14.30 -16.23
C THR A 95 2.79 -13.03 -17.07
N GLY A 96 2.48 -11.89 -16.45
CA GLY A 96 2.24 -10.61 -17.10
C GLY A 96 3.26 -10.30 -18.20
N LYS A 97 2.77 -10.32 -19.45
CA LYS A 97 3.26 -9.43 -20.51
C LYS A 97 2.85 -8.00 -20.20
#